data_AF-A0A2B8A437-F1
#
_entry.id   AF-A0A2B8A437-F1
#
_cell.length_a   1.000
_cell.length_b   1.000
_cell.length_c   1.000
_cell.angle_alpha   90.00
_cell.angle_beta   90.00
_cell.angle_gamma   90.00
#
_symmetry.space_group_name_H-M   'P 1'
#
loop_
_entity.id
_entity.type
_entity.pdbx_description
1 polymer ?
#
loop_
_entity_poly.entity_id
_entity_poly.type
_entity_poly.pdbx_seq_one_letter_code
_entity_poly.pdbx_strand_id
1 'polypeptide(L)'
;MGEWSSFIYTFAPRYSEGAVTGFPASRPRGWNIPTKSIINEFEPNDKRKAVALKEGYTNAKGDFVAVPFVNKYNHPHTIQGRTDDNWPVLRFADVLLMLAEAINEQDGPANAYAYLNQVRRRAGLNDLSELSKDGFRQAIRHERRVELAFENDRWFDLKRAF
;
A
#
# COMPACT_ATOMS: atom_id res chain seq x y z
N MET A 1 18.76 -7.99 -0.75
CA MET A 1 18.56 -9.36 -1.27
C MET A 1 17.68 -10.08 -0.25
N GLY A 2 16.43 -10.36 -0.63
CA GLY A 2 15.32 -10.78 0.23
C GLY A 2 15.24 -12.27 0.51
N GLU A 3 16.35 -13.00 0.39
CA GLU A 3 16.44 -14.39 0.84
C GLU A 3 15.94 -14.47 2.31
N TRP A 4 14.93 -15.31 2.56
CA TRP A 4 14.33 -15.57 3.88
C TRP A 4 13.43 -14.47 4.47
N SER A 5 12.85 -13.59 3.67
CA SER A 5 11.79 -12.73 4.19
C SER A 5 10.53 -13.54 4.57
N SER A 6 9.73 -13.00 5.49
CA SER A 6 8.56 -13.69 6.04
C SER A 6 7.38 -12.73 6.30
N PHE A 7 7.25 -11.67 5.50
CA PHE A 7 6.39 -10.52 5.82
C PHE A 7 4.94 -10.91 6.08
N ILE A 8 4.37 -11.80 5.25
CA ILE A 8 2.98 -12.25 5.45
C ILE A 8 2.77 -12.96 6.79
N TYR A 9 3.76 -13.69 7.30
CA TYR A 9 3.69 -14.35 8.62
C TYR A 9 3.72 -13.35 9.76
N THR A 10 4.31 -12.18 9.54
CA THR A 10 4.32 -11.09 10.51
C THR A 10 3.05 -10.26 10.47
N PHE A 11 2.50 -10.03 9.26
CA PHE A 11 1.38 -9.11 9.05
C PHE A 11 0.00 -9.76 9.06
N ALA A 12 -0.12 -11.04 8.70
CA ALA A 12 -1.40 -11.72 8.69
C ALA A 12 -2.00 -11.80 10.11
N PRO A 13 -3.34 -11.81 10.23
CA PRO A 13 -4.03 -11.77 11.52
C PRO A 13 -3.62 -12.93 12.42
N ARG A 14 -3.51 -12.67 13.72
CA ARG A 14 -3.34 -13.74 14.70
C ARG A 14 -4.52 -14.71 14.58
N TYR A 15 -4.23 -16.02 14.58
CA TYR A 15 -5.22 -17.09 14.37
C TYR A 15 -5.77 -17.22 12.94
N SER A 16 -5.16 -16.57 11.94
CA SER A 16 -5.49 -16.85 10.54
C SER A 16 -4.89 -18.15 10.01
N GLU A 17 -3.79 -18.62 10.60
CA GLU A 17 -3.12 -19.88 10.21
C GLU A 17 -2.98 -19.99 8.68
N GLY A 18 -3.37 -21.13 8.11
CA GLY A 18 -3.33 -21.39 6.67
C GLY A 18 -4.36 -20.60 5.84
N ALA A 19 -5.38 -19.99 6.46
CA ALA A 19 -6.41 -19.26 5.74
C ALA A 19 -5.89 -18.03 4.98
N VAL A 20 -4.80 -17.43 5.50
CA VAL A 20 -4.11 -16.32 4.83
C VAL A 20 -2.78 -16.75 4.24
N THR A 21 -2.00 -17.54 4.97
CA THR A 21 -0.63 -17.88 4.56
C THR A 21 -0.53 -19.06 3.58
N GLY A 22 -1.57 -19.89 3.48
CA GLY A 22 -1.53 -21.17 2.77
C GLY A 22 -0.91 -22.33 3.56
N PHE A 23 -0.34 -22.08 4.75
CA PHE A 23 0.31 -23.11 5.59
C PHE A 23 -0.46 -23.33 6.89
N PRO A 24 -1.16 -24.48 7.09
CA PRO A 24 -2.00 -24.72 8.26
C PRO A 24 -1.27 -24.63 9.61
N ALA A 25 0.01 -25.04 9.66
CA ALA A 25 0.81 -25.00 10.89
C ALA A 25 1.41 -23.61 11.19
N SER A 26 1.13 -22.60 10.37
CA SER A 26 1.65 -21.25 10.57
C SER A 26 1.01 -20.56 11.78
N ARG A 27 1.77 -19.68 12.42
CA ARG A 27 1.32 -18.88 13.56
C ARG A 27 1.54 -17.39 13.28
N PRO A 28 0.69 -16.73 12.49
CA PRO A 28 0.88 -15.34 12.16
C PRO A 28 0.77 -14.41 13.36
N ARG A 29 1.46 -13.26 13.29
CA ARG A 29 1.66 -12.38 14.45
C ARG A 29 0.69 -11.19 14.54
N GLY A 30 0.14 -10.74 13.41
CA GLY A 30 -0.74 -9.57 13.36
C GLY A 30 -0.05 -8.26 13.77
N TRP A 31 1.24 -8.09 13.47
CA TRP A 31 2.02 -6.91 13.89
C TRP A 31 1.75 -5.66 13.06
N ASN A 32 1.04 -5.77 11.94
CA ASN A 32 0.68 -4.64 11.10
C ASN A 32 -0.78 -4.79 10.63
N ILE A 33 -1.68 -4.10 11.33
CA ILE A 33 -3.13 -4.16 11.09
C ILE A 33 -3.58 -2.81 10.51
N PRO A 34 -4.06 -2.78 9.25
CA PRO A 34 -4.57 -1.56 8.64
C PRO A 34 -5.70 -0.94 9.47
N THR A 35 -5.61 0.38 9.72
CA THR A 35 -6.67 1.13 10.39
C THR A 35 -7.79 1.50 9.42
N LYS A 36 -8.98 1.80 9.95
CA LYS A 36 -10.09 2.36 9.15
C LYS A 36 -9.67 3.59 8.34
N SER A 37 -8.75 4.40 8.86
CA SER A 37 -8.27 5.60 8.17
C SER A 37 -7.54 5.28 6.87
N ILE A 38 -6.68 4.26 6.82
CA ILE A 38 -6.03 3.88 5.55
C ILE A 38 -6.98 3.06 4.65
N ILE A 39 -7.86 2.24 5.22
CA ILE A 39 -8.85 1.46 4.46
C ILE A 39 -9.80 2.37 3.67
N ASN A 40 -10.23 3.47 4.29
CA ASN A 40 -11.14 4.45 3.70
C ASN A 40 -10.43 5.48 2.80
N GLU A 41 -9.10 5.45 2.74
CA GLU A 41 -8.34 6.36 1.89
C GLU A 41 -8.39 5.93 0.42
N PHE A 42 -8.57 4.65 0.13
CA PHE A 42 -8.62 4.19 -1.27
C PHE A 42 -9.90 4.67 -1.95
N GLU A 43 -9.74 5.35 -3.08
CA GLU A 43 -10.85 5.80 -3.94
C GLU A 43 -11.67 4.60 -4.46
N PRO A 44 -12.97 4.80 -4.76
CA PRO A 44 -13.76 3.79 -5.46
C PRO A 44 -13.06 3.34 -6.75
N ASN A 45 -13.03 2.02 -7.00
CA ASN A 45 -12.35 1.38 -8.12
C ASN A 45 -10.81 1.42 -8.12
N ASP A 46 -10.18 1.90 -7.04
CA ASP A 46 -8.72 1.81 -6.92
C ASP A 46 -8.28 0.34 -6.82
N LYS A 47 -7.62 -0.15 -7.89
CA LYS A 47 -7.14 -1.53 -7.99
C LYS A 47 -6.10 -1.86 -6.92
N ARG A 48 -5.43 -0.86 -6.35
CA ARG A 48 -4.41 -1.04 -5.31
C ARG A 48 -5.01 -1.49 -4.00
N LYS A 49 -6.28 -1.20 -3.70
CA LYS A 49 -6.89 -1.57 -2.40
C LYS A 49 -6.78 -3.07 -2.15
N ALA A 50 -7.18 -3.89 -3.12
CA ALA A 50 -7.15 -5.35 -3.02
C ALA A 50 -5.72 -5.94 -2.97
N VAL A 51 -4.75 -5.24 -3.56
CA VAL A 51 -3.34 -5.62 -3.50
C VAL A 51 -2.75 -5.23 -2.13
N ALA A 52 -3.01 -4.01 -1.67
CA ALA A 52 -2.42 -3.46 -0.46
C ALA A 52 -2.95 -4.15 0.81
N LEU A 53 -4.26 -4.38 0.90
CA LEU A 53 -4.90 -4.92 2.09
C LEU A 53 -6.15 -5.75 1.77
N LYS A 54 -6.58 -6.53 2.77
CA LYS A 54 -7.92 -7.12 2.82
C LYS A 54 -8.58 -6.73 4.14
N GLU A 55 -9.90 -6.62 4.13
CA GLU A 55 -10.68 -6.23 5.32
C GLU A 55 -11.04 -7.43 6.22
N GLY A 56 -10.69 -8.65 5.79
CA GLY A 56 -10.90 -9.88 6.54
C GLY A 56 -10.47 -11.10 5.73
N TYR A 57 -10.65 -12.28 6.33
CA TYR A 57 -10.34 -13.58 5.73
C TYR A 57 -11.40 -14.61 6.10
N THR A 58 -11.51 -15.68 5.32
CA THR A 58 -12.38 -16.82 5.63
C THR A 58 -11.57 -17.89 6.33
N ASN A 59 -11.91 -18.26 7.56
CA ASN A 59 -11.17 -19.24 8.35
C ASN A 59 -11.37 -20.68 7.81
N ALA A 60 -10.67 -21.66 8.39
CA ALA A 60 -10.77 -23.07 8.00
C ALA A 60 -12.18 -23.70 8.23
N LYS A 61 -13.04 -23.05 9.03
CA LYS A 61 -14.43 -23.47 9.27
C LYS A 61 -15.40 -22.89 8.24
N GLY A 62 -14.94 -21.99 7.36
CA GLY A 62 -15.77 -21.29 6.39
C GLY A 62 -16.34 -19.96 6.89
N ASP A 63 -16.03 -19.53 8.12
CA ASP A 63 -16.55 -18.26 8.66
C ASP A 63 -15.69 -17.09 8.19
N PHE A 64 -16.34 -15.99 7.80
CA PHE A 64 -15.66 -14.73 7.56
C PHE A 64 -15.27 -14.05 8.88
N VAL A 65 -13.98 -13.74 9.02
CA VAL A 65 -13.39 -13.04 10.15
C VAL A 65 -12.97 -11.64 9.70
N ALA A 66 -13.67 -10.62 10.20
CA ALA A 66 -13.48 -9.21 9.83
C ALA A 66 -12.27 -8.56 10.52
N VAL A 67 -11.09 -9.14 10.36
CA VAL A 67 -9.82 -8.58 10.84
C VAL A 67 -8.98 -8.16 9.63
N PRO A 68 -8.75 -6.85 9.41
CA PRO A 68 -7.99 -6.39 8.26
C PRO A 68 -6.52 -6.75 8.38
N PHE A 69 -5.86 -6.92 7.23
CA PHE A 69 -4.43 -7.22 7.17
C PHE A 69 -3.78 -6.72 5.89
N VAL A 70 -2.45 -6.55 5.94
CA VAL A 70 -1.63 -6.20 4.78
C VAL A 70 -1.57 -7.39 3.83
N ASN A 71 -2.06 -7.20 2.60
CA ASN A 71 -2.10 -8.22 1.56
C ASN A 71 -0.97 -8.05 0.53
N LYS A 72 -0.20 -6.96 0.63
CA LYS A 72 0.82 -6.55 -0.36
C LYS A 72 1.95 -7.56 -0.55
N TYR A 73 2.27 -8.29 0.52
CA TYR A 73 3.32 -9.32 0.55
C TYR A 73 2.70 -10.73 0.64
N ASN A 74 1.45 -10.88 0.22
CA ASN A 74 0.75 -12.16 0.22
C ASN A 74 0.76 -12.76 -1.18
N HIS A 75 1.71 -13.66 -1.43
CA HIS A 75 1.81 -14.39 -2.69
C HIS A 75 2.11 -15.88 -2.45
N PRO A 76 1.83 -16.75 -3.42
CA PRO A 76 2.19 -18.16 -3.34
C PRO A 76 3.70 -18.35 -3.17
N HIS A 77 4.09 -19.25 -2.29
CA HIS A 77 5.48 -19.62 -2.01
C HIS A 77 5.52 -21.08 -1.51
N THR A 78 6.67 -21.74 -1.60
CA THR A 78 6.78 -23.20 -1.39
C THR A 78 7.28 -23.58 0.00
N ILE A 79 7.99 -22.70 0.69
CA ILE A 79 8.59 -22.98 2.00
C ILE A 79 7.90 -22.14 3.07
N GLN A 80 7.32 -22.80 4.08
CA GLN A 80 6.70 -22.10 5.20
C GLN A 80 7.69 -21.11 5.85
N GLY A 81 7.27 -19.87 6.01
CA GLY A 81 8.06 -18.81 6.63
C GLY A 81 9.10 -18.16 5.72
N ARG A 82 9.14 -18.51 4.42
CA ARG A 82 10.05 -17.90 3.43
C ARG A 82 9.26 -17.48 2.19
N THR A 83 8.93 -16.20 2.11
CA THR A 83 8.28 -15.61 0.93
C THR A 83 9.30 -15.13 -0.08
N ASP A 84 10.53 -14.86 0.35
CA ASP A 84 11.62 -14.35 -0.50
C ASP A 84 11.32 -13.00 -1.18
N ASP A 85 10.39 -12.23 -0.60
CA ASP A 85 10.10 -10.84 -0.96
C ASP A 85 11.32 -9.94 -0.72
N ASN A 86 11.67 -9.13 -1.73
CA ASN A 86 12.55 -7.98 -1.56
C ASN A 86 11.77 -6.80 -0.96
N TRP A 87 12.36 -6.11 0.03
CA TRP A 87 11.78 -4.87 0.55
C TRP A 87 12.08 -3.68 -0.38
N PRO A 88 11.07 -2.96 -0.89
CA PRO A 88 11.32 -1.77 -1.69
C PRO A 88 11.89 -0.65 -0.80
N VAL A 89 13.06 -0.14 -1.15
CA VAL A 89 13.65 1.07 -0.53
C VAL A 89 13.32 2.31 -1.37
N LEU A 90 13.33 2.15 -2.69
CA LEU A 90 12.94 3.16 -3.66
C LEU A 90 12.34 2.45 -4.87
N ARG A 91 11.30 3.03 -5.46
CA ARG A 91 10.70 2.53 -6.70
C ARG A 91 10.18 3.67 -7.55
N PHE A 92 9.98 3.40 -8.84
CA PHE A 92 9.72 4.44 -9.83
C PHE A 92 8.51 5.33 -9.52
N ALA A 93 7.43 4.77 -8.96
CA ALA A 93 6.26 5.59 -8.59
C ALA A 93 6.57 6.61 -7.48
N ASP A 94 7.46 6.29 -6.54
CA ASP A 94 7.89 7.25 -5.52
C ASP A 94 8.66 8.40 -6.17
N VAL A 95 9.56 8.10 -7.12
CA VAL A 95 10.29 9.11 -7.91
C VAL A 95 9.34 10.01 -8.70
N LEU A 96 8.33 9.44 -9.36
CA LEU A 96 7.32 10.21 -10.09
C LEU A 96 6.57 11.19 -9.17
N LEU A 97 6.16 10.71 -7.99
CA LEU A 97 5.43 11.54 -7.02
C LEU A 97 6.32 12.60 -6.36
N MET A 98 7.59 12.29 -6.09
CA MET A 98 8.58 13.28 -5.62
C MET A 98 8.82 14.38 -6.67
N LEU A 99 8.94 14.01 -7.94
CA LEU A 99 9.11 14.98 -9.03
C LEU A 99 7.86 15.85 -9.20
N ALA A 100 6.67 15.25 -9.15
CA ALA A 100 5.40 16.00 -9.17
C ALA A 100 5.31 17.01 -8.02
N GLU A 101 5.74 16.60 -6.82
CA GLU A 101 5.76 17.46 -5.64
C GLU A 101 6.72 18.64 -5.82
N ALA A 102 7.96 18.36 -6.24
CA ALA A 102 8.97 19.39 -6.47
C ALA A 102 8.52 20.44 -7.49
N ILE A 103 7.95 20.00 -8.63
CA ILE A 103 7.44 20.91 -9.67
C ILE A 103 6.29 21.75 -9.14
N ASN A 104 5.35 21.15 -8.41
CA ASN A 104 4.24 21.89 -7.81
C ASN A 104 4.72 22.96 -6.82
N GLU A 105 5.70 22.62 -5.98
CA GLU A 105 6.27 23.56 -5.02
C GLU A 105 7.08 24.68 -5.68
N GLN A 106 7.68 24.43 -6.82
CA GLN A 106 8.42 25.44 -7.58
C GLN A 106 7.46 26.40 -8.30
N ASP A 107 6.67 25.87 -9.25
CA ASP A 107 5.95 26.68 -10.23
C ASP A 107 4.43 26.41 -10.29
N GLY A 108 3.94 25.46 -9.49
CA GLY A 108 2.55 24.99 -9.52
C GLY A 108 2.33 23.78 -10.45
N PRO A 109 1.09 23.30 -10.58
CA PRO A 109 0.84 21.93 -11.01
C PRO A 109 0.82 21.70 -12.53
N ALA A 110 0.85 22.78 -13.34
CA ALA A 110 0.67 22.71 -14.79
C ALA A 110 1.60 21.67 -15.46
N ASN A 111 2.87 21.62 -15.04
CA ASN A 111 3.88 20.68 -15.56
C ASN A 111 4.03 19.41 -14.71
N ALA A 112 3.23 19.24 -13.66
CA ALA A 112 3.33 18.13 -12.71
C ALA A 112 2.28 17.03 -12.94
N TYR A 113 1.14 17.35 -13.59
CA TYR A 113 0.03 16.42 -13.80
C TYR A 113 0.44 15.12 -14.48
N ALA A 114 1.34 15.17 -15.46
CA ALA A 114 1.76 13.99 -16.22
C ALA A 114 2.29 12.87 -15.30
N TYR A 115 3.01 13.23 -14.24
CA TYR A 115 3.63 12.28 -13.31
C TYR A 115 2.60 11.71 -12.32
N LEU A 116 1.75 12.57 -11.73
CA LEU A 116 0.67 12.14 -10.84
C LEU A 116 -0.30 11.21 -11.58
N ASN A 117 -0.75 11.62 -12.77
CA ASN A 117 -1.72 10.87 -13.56
C ASN A 117 -1.14 9.57 -14.13
N GLN A 118 0.17 9.45 -14.28
CA GLN A 118 0.79 8.15 -14.61
C GLN A 118 0.57 7.12 -13.49
N VAL A 119 0.69 7.52 -12.23
CA VAL A 119 0.44 6.65 -11.07
C VAL A 119 -1.05 6.29 -10.98
N ARG A 120 -1.94 7.29 -11.14
CA ARG A 120 -3.40 7.13 -11.10
C ARG A 120 -3.93 6.19 -12.17
N ARG A 121 -3.50 6.34 -13.42
CA ARG A 121 -3.93 5.47 -14.53
C ARG A 121 -3.56 4.01 -14.30
N ARG A 122 -2.37 3.74 -13.74
CA ARG A 122 -1.96 2.37 -13.38
C ARG A 122 -2.81 1.79 -12.25
N ALA A 123 -3.28 2.62 -11.33
CA ALA A 123 -4.23 2.24 -10.29
C ALA A 123 -5.68 2.05 -10.82
N GLY A 124 -5.95 2.42 -12.08
CA GLY A 124 -7.29 2.37 -12.67
C GLY A 124 -8.16 3.58 -12.33
N LEU A 125 -7.55 4.68 -11.87
CA LEU A 125 -8.23 5.91 -11.51
C LEU A 125 -8.19 6.93 -12.66
N ASN A 126 -9.14 7.85 -12.63
CA ASN A 126 -9.19 8.96 -13.59
C ASN A 126 -8.07 9.98 -13.33
N ASP A 127 -7.64 10.63 -14.41
CA ASP A 127 -6.71 11.75 -14.37
C ASP A 127 -7.30 12.91 -13.56
N LEU A 128 -6.42 13.63 -12.86
CA LEU A 128 -6.73 14.91 -12.22
C LEU A 128 -6.24 16.06 -13.11
N SER A 129 -6.90 17.21 -13.00
CA SER A 129 -6.57 18.46 -13.70
C SER A 129 -7.07 19.66 -12.90
N GLU A 130 -6.64 20.87 -13.27
CA GLU A 130 -7.22 22.16 -12.83
C GLU A 130 -7.30 22.39 -11.30
N LEU A 131 -6.37 21.79 -10.55
CA LEU A 131 -6.19 22.01 -9.12
C LEU A 131 -5.33 23.26 -8.89
N SER A 132 -5.58 23.93 -7.78
CA SER A 132 -4.64 24.93 -7.25
C SER A 132 -3.34 24.24 -6.80
N LYS A 133 -2.29 25.04 -6.58
CA LYS A 133 -1.02 24.54 -5.99
C LYS A 133 -1.25 23.78 -4.68
N ASP A 134 -2.14 24.26 -3.82
CA ASP A 134 -2.48 23.57 -2.58
C ASP A 134 -3.34 22.32 -2.81
N GLY A 135 -4.34 22.39 -3.70
CA GLY A 135 -5.16 21.22 -4.05
C GLY A 135 -4.30 20.08 -4.63
N PHE A 136 -3.34 20.41 -5.50
CA PHE A 136 -2.42 19.43 -6.07
C PHE A 136 -1.45 18.86 -5.02
N ARG A 137 -0.99 19.68 -4.07
CA ARG A 137 -0.20 19.20 -2.92
C ARG A 137 -0.97 18.17 -2.09
N GLN A 138 -2.24 18.43 -1.79
CA GLN A 138 -3.08 17.45 -1.08
C GLN A 138 -3.29 16.19 -1.91
N ALA A 139 -3.50 16.32 -3.22
CA ALA A 139 -3.61 15.17 -4.13
C ALA A 139 -2.34 14.31 -4.13
N ILE A 140 -1.14 14.91 -4.14
CA ILE A 140 0.12 14.16 -4.02
C ILE A 140 0.22 13.46 -2.67
N ARG A 141 -0.08 14.16 -1.56
CA ARG A 141 -0.03 13.58 -0.21
C ARG A 141 -0.97 12.38 -0.06
N HIS A 142 -2.14 12.47 -0.68
CA HIS A 142 -3.08 11.37 -0.78
C HIS A 142 -2.51 10.23 -1.63
N GLU A 143 -2.05 10.52 -2.85
CA GLU A 143 -1.53 9.53 -3.78
C GLU A 143 -0.34 8.76 -3.19
N ARG A 144 0.61 9.46 -2.55
CA ARG A 144 1.75 8.83 -1.84
C ARG A 144 1.26 7.89 -0.74
N ARG A 145 0.23 8.28 0.02
CA ARG A 145 -0.31 7.49 1.13
C ARG A 145 -0.89 6.15 0.66
N VAL A 146 -1.63 6.13 -0.44
CA VAL A 146 -2.25 4.91 -0.96
C VAL A 146 -1.29 4.09 -1.82
N GLU A 147 -0.42 4.74 -2.59
CA GLU A 147 0.56 4.09 -3.46
C GLU A 147 1.61 3.35 -2.63
N LEU A 148 2.22 4.04 -1.67
CA LEU A 148 3.32 3.56 -0.82
C LEU A 148 2.82 2.94 0.50
N ALA A 149 1.53 2.58 0.57
CA ALA A 149 0.95 1.96 1.74
C ALA A 149 1.74 0.70 2.13
N PHE A 150 2.17 0.65 3.40
CA PHE A 150 2.93 -0.44 4.02
C PHE A 150 4.37 -0.64 3.50
N GLU A 151 5.01 0.44 3.02
CA GLU A 151 6.41 0.42 2.54
C GLU A 151 7.40 1.23 3.40
N ASN A 152 6.95 1.77 4.55
CA ASN A 152 7.68 2.64 5.50
C ASN A 152 7.79 4.14 5.13
N ASP A 153 7.05 4.63 4.14
CA ASP A 153 7.14 6.04 3.72
C ASP A 153 6.30 7.02 4.55
N ARG A 154 5.10 6.61 4.99
CA ARG A 154 4.08 7.54 5.52
C ARG A 154 4.57 8.37 6.70
N TRP A 155 5.38 7.80 7.59
CA TRP A 155 5.92 8.52 8.74
C TRP A 155 6.84 9.68 8.32
N PHE A 156 7.70 9.44 7.33
CA PHE A 156 8.61 10.46 6.82
C PHE A 156 7.85 11.56 6.06
N ASP A 157 6.84 11.18 5.28
CA ASP A 157 5.94 12.13 4.62
C ASP A 157 5.23 13.05 5.62
N LEU A 158 4.74 12.50 6.74
CA LEU A 158 4.10 13.30 7.79
C LEU A 158 5.10 14.24 8.49
N LYS A 159 6.34 13.80 8.70
CA LYS A 159 7.36 14.62 9.38
C LYS A 159 7.91 15.76 8.55
N ARG A 160 7.96 15.62 7.23
CA ARG A 160 8.48 16.67 6.33
C ARG A 160 7.41 17.65 5.87
N ALA A 161 6.13 17.32 6.10
CA ALA A 161 4.97 18.07 5.63
C ALA A 161 4.52 19.19 6.59
N PHE A 162 5.36 19.58 7.56
CA PHE A 162 5.11 20.69 8.49
C PHE A 162 5.44 22.04 7.84
#